data_AF-A0AAE1AHN9-F1
#
_entry.id   AF-A0AAE1AHN9-F1
#
_cell.length_a   1.000
_cell.length_b   1.000
_cell.length_c   1.000
_cell.angle_alpha   90.00
_cell.angle_beta   90.00
_cell.angle_gamma   90.00
#
_symmetry.space_group_name_H-M   'P 1'
#
loop_
_entity.id
_entity.type
_entity.pdbx_description
1 polymer ?
#
loop_
_entity_poly.entity_id
_entity_poly.type
_entity_poly.pdbx_seq_one_letter_code
_entity_poly.pdbx_strand_id
1 'polypeptide(L)' 'MDIWVPASLLGLEVALSSDTVLGYSDYFRTFILEVDACYEGLGDVLSQKHDSGLKAIAYACRYVRPSEEAARSLKLELL' A
#
# COMPACT_ATOMS: atom_id res chain seq x y z
N MET A 1 -4.90 -34.91 -0.43
CA MET A 1 -5.79 -33.79 -0.03
C MET A 1 -5.11 -32.54 -0.51
N ASP A 2 -5.44 -32.09 -1.71
CA ASP A 2 -4.88 -30.87 -2.28
C ASP A 2 -5.64 -29.69 -1.68
N ILE A 3 -5.03 -29.06 -0.68
CA ILE A 3 -5.56 -27.84 -0.08
C ILE A 3 -5.41 -26.75 -1.15
N TRP A 4 -6.52 -26.26 -1.68
CA TRP A 4 -6.54 -25.13 -2.59
C TRP A 4 -6.01 -23.89 -1.86
N VAL A 5 -4.85 -23.40 -2.28
CA VAL A 5 -4.29 -22.13 -1.80
C VAL A 5 -4.55 -21.08 -2.86
N PRO A 6 -5.31 -20.02 -2.56
CA PRO A 6 -5.52 -18.93 -3.50
C PRO A 6 -4.18 -18.25 -3.83
N ALA A 7 -3.99 -17.90 -5.11
CA ALA A 7 -2.77 -17.24 -5.58
C ALA A 7 -2.47 -15.92 -4.82
N SER A 8 -3.51 -15.22 -4.35
CA SER A 8 -3.37 -14.01 -3.53
C SER A 8 -2.72 -14.27 -2.16
N LEU A 9 -2.98 -15.42 -1.54
CA LEU A 9 -2.38 -15.78 -0.25
C LEU A 9 -0.87 -16.04 -0.41
N LEU A 10 -0.48 -16.75 -1.47
CA LEU A 10 0.92 -17.03 -1.77
C LEU A 10 1.70 -15.73 -2.10
N GLY A 11 1.08 -14.81 -2.84
CA GLY A 11 1.66 -13.49 -3.12
C GLY A 11 1.87 -12.66 -1.84
N LEU A 12 0.93 -12.73 -0.90
CA LEU A 12 1.03 -12.05 0.39
C LEU A 12 2.14 -12.65 1.27
N GLU A 13 2.25 -13.98 1.33
CA GLU A 13 3.31 -14.66 2.09
C GLU A 13 4.70 -14.25 1.59
N VAL A 14 4.89 -14.17 0.27
CA VAL A 14 6.15 -13.70 -0.34
C VAL A 14 6.43 -12.24 0.01
N ALA A 15 5.43 -11.36 -0.11
CA ALA A 15 5.58 -9.93 0.22
C ALA A 15 5.91 -9.67 1.70
N LEU A 16 5.31 -10.46 2.61
CA LEU A 16 5.57 -10.37 4.05
C LEU A 16 6.88 -11.03 4.47
N SER A 17 7.37 -12.01 3.70
CA SER A 17 8.63 -12.72 3.97
C SER A 17 9.85 -12.06 3.33
N SER A 18 9.64 -11.16 2.37
CA SER A 18 10.71 -10.29 1.86
C SER A 18 11.04 -9.21 2.89
N ASP A 19 12.33 -9.05 3.17
CA ASP A 19 12.94 -8.20 4.21
C ASP A 19 12.20 -6.88 4.44
N THR A 20 11.81 -6.61 5.69
CA THR A 20 11.05 -5.40 6.06
C THR A 20 11.97 -4.19 6.08
N VAL A 21 12.07 -3.49 4.94
CA VAL A 21 12.79 -2.22 4.79
C VAL A 21 11.92 -1.02 5.24
N LEU A 22 11.12 -1.18 6.29
CA LEU A 22 10.37 -0.05 6.84
C LEU A 22 11.33 0.88 7.59
N GLY A 23 11.34 2.15 7.22
CA GLY A 23 12.04 3.20 7.92
C GLY A 23 11.30 3.61 9.18
N TYR A 24 12.04 4.11 10.16
CA TYR A 24 11.43 4.75 11.33
C TYR A 24 10.91 6.13 10.97
N SER A 25 9.69 6.46 11.39
CA SER A 25 9.10 7.77 11.11
C SER A 25 9.82 8.89 11.88
N ASP A 26 10.35 9.87 11.16
CA ASP A 26 10.90 11.09 11.72
C ASP A 26 9.91 12.25 11.50
N TYR A 27 9.20 12.66 12.55
CA TYR A 27 8.18 13.71 12.47
C TYR A 27 8.73 15.09 12.10
N PHE A 28 10.05 15.28 12.10
CA PHE A 28 10.69 16.51 11.65
C PHE A 28 11.02 16.50 10.15
N ARG A 29 10.84 15.36 9.47
CA ARG A 29 11.06 15.21 8.03
C ARG A 29 9.72 15.17 7.28
N THR A 30 9.74 15.68 6.05
CA THR A 30 8.55 15.67 5.18
C THR A 30 8.16 14.25 4.82
N PHE A 31 6.88 13.96 4.97
CA PHE A 31 6.26 12.72 4.48
C PHE A 31 5.89 12.85 3.01
N ILE A 32 6.08 11.78 2.26
CA ILE A 32 5.67 11.63 0.86
C ILE A 32 4.62 10.52 0.85
N LEU A 33 3.40 10.87 0.43
CA LEU A 33 2.30 9.94 0.27
C LEU A 33 2.10 9.69 -1.22
N GLU A 34 2.26 8.44 -1.63
CA GLU A 34 1.91 7.95 -2.96
C GLU A 34 0.65 7.10 -2.84
N VAL A 35 -0.35 7.39 -3.67
CA VAL A 35 -1.62 6.67 -3.72
C VAL A 35 -1.78 6.11 -5.13
N ASP A 36 -2.29 4.89 -5.22
CA ASP A 36 -2.73 4.25 -6.46
C ASP A 36 -4.11 3.62 -6.23
N ALA A 37 -5.00 3.76 -7.21
CA ALA A 37 -6.39 3.39 -7.10
C ALA A 37 -6.87 2.57 -8.30
N CYS A 38 -7.51 1.44 -8.01
CA CYS A 38 -8.25 0.65 -8.99
C CYS A 38 -9.74 0.58 -8.62
N TYR A 39 -10.54 -0.09 -9.47
CA TYR A 39 -11.97 -0.23 -9.22
C TYR A 39 -12.30 -1.04 -7.95
N GLU A 40 -11.38 -1.89 -7.50
CA GLU A 40 -11.59 -2.80 -6.37
C GLU A 40 -10.99 -2.27 -5.06
N GLY A 41 -9.92 -1.47 -5.14
CA GLY A 41 -9.13 -1.10 -3.97
C GLY A 41 -8.29 0.16 -4.18
N LEU A 42 -7.91 0.73 -3.05
CA LEU A 42 -6.96 1.84 -2.91
C LEU A 42 -5.72 1.28 -2.23
N GLY A 43 -4.56 1.56 -2.80
CA GLY A 43 -3.25 1.30 -2.20
C GLY A 43 -2.53 2.61 -1.96
N ASP A 44 -1.82 2.69 -0.84
CA ASP A 44 -0.95 3.80 -0.54
C ASP A 44 0.40 3.34 0.04
N VAL A 45 1.39 4.19 -0.17
CA VAL A 45 2.73 4.09 0.42
C VAL A 45 3.08 5.41 1.06
N LEU A 46 3.28 5.40 2.37
CA LEU A 46 3.84 6.51 3.10
C LEU A 46 5.35 6.34 3.17
N SER A 47 6.12 7.32 2.70
CA SER A 47 7.58 7.26 2.67
C SER A 47 8.23 8.55 3.17
N GLN A 48 9.51 8.48 3.52
CA GLN A 48 10.34 9.62 3.93
C GLN A 48 11.73 9.53 3.31
N LYS A 49 12.32 10.70 3.05
CA LYS A 49 13.70 10.80 2.58
C LYS A 49 14.65 10.79 3.78
N HIS A 50 15.38 9.69 3.95
CA HIS A 50 16.46 9.56 4.90
C HIS A 50 17.82 9.75 4.22
N ASP A 51 18.86 9.84 5.02
CA ASP A 51 20.24 9.99 4.53
C ASP A 51 20.68 8.75 3.74
N SER A 52 20.07 7.59 4.03
CA SER A 52 20.23 6.32 3.30
C SER A 52 19.33 6.18 2.06
N GLY A 53 18.54 7.20 1.73
CA GLY A 53 17.62 7.21 0.59
C GLY A 53 16.14 7.27 0.99
N LEU A 54 15.27 7.08 0.01
CA LEU A 54 13.82 7.00 0.25
C LEU A 54 13.49 5.70 0.99
N LYS A 55 12.77 5.80 2.10
CA LYS A 55 12.33 4.66 2.90
C LYS A 55 10.82 4.67 3.01
N ALA A 56 10.19 3.53 2.74
CA ALA A 56 8.79 3.32 3.08
C ALA A 56 8.66 3.30 4.60
N ILE A 57 7.71 4.05 5.15
CA ILE A 57 7.38 4.10 6.58
C ILE A 57 6.17 3.21 6.86
N ALA A 58 5.19 3.23 5.97
CA ALA A 58 4.01 2.39 6.07
C ALA A 58 3.43 2.10 4.67
N TYR A 59 2.71 0.98 4.59
CA TYR A 59 1.83 0.64 3.49
C TYR A 59 0.41 0.56 4.04
N ALA A 60 -0.56 1.18 3.37
CA ALA A 60 -1.97 0.92 3.66
C ALA A 60 -2.71 0.58 2.38
N CYS A 61 -3.63 -0.37 2.51
CA CYS A 61 -4.53 -0.74 1.42
C CYS A 61 -5.94 -0.87 2.00
N ARG A 62 -6.94 -0.41 1.26
CA ARG A 62 -8.35 -0.59 1.62
C ARG A 62 -9.20 -0.91 0.40
N TYR A 63 -10.24 -1.70 0.58
CA TYR A 63 -11.25 -1.89 -0.46
C TYR A 63 -12.02 -0.60 -0.70
N VAL A 64 -12.41 -0.38 -1.95
CA VAL A 64 -13.32 0.69 -2.35
C VAL A 64 -14.67 0.40 -1.70
N ARG A 65 -15.25 1.39 -1.00
CA ARG A 65 -16.56 1.22 -0.37
C ARG A 65 -17.65 1.26 -1.45
N PRO A 66 -18.82 0.64 -1.23
CA PRO A 66 -19.93 0.70 -2.20
C PRO A 66 -20.35 2.12 -2.58
N SER A 67 -20.19 3.09 -1.67
CA SER A 67 -20.46 4.51 -1.93
C SER A 67 -19.43 5.20 -2.84
N GLU A 68 -18.27 4.58 -3.04
CA GLU A 68 -17.12 5.06 -3.81
C GLU A 68 -17.03 4.36 -5.19
N GLU A 69 -17.74 3.24 -5.41
CA GLU A 69 -17.69 2.43 -6.65
C GLU A 69 -18.07 3.19 -7.93
N ALA A 70 -18.95 4.20 -7.84
CA ALA A 70 -19.33 5.02 -8.98
C ALA A 70 -18.26 6.06 -9.38
N ALA A 71 -17.21 6.21 -8.58
CA ALA A 71 -16.11 7.11 -8.87
C ALA A 71 -15.14 6.47 -9.87
N ARG A 72 -14.76 7.24 -10.91
CA ARG A 72 -13.69 6.83 -11.83
C ARG A 72 -12.36 6.82 -11.08
N SER A 73 -11.40 5.99 -11.51
CA SER A 73 -10.08 5.81 -10.87
C SER A 73 -9.41 7.13 -10.44
N LEU A 74 -9.40 8.16 -11.28
CA LEU A 74 -8.81 9.47 -10.93
C LEU A 74 -9.43 10.14 -9.69
N LYS A 75 -10.71 9.89 -9.42
CA LYS A 75 -11.39 10.41 -8.23
C LYS A 75 -11.13 9.55 -6.99
N LEU A 76 -10.79 8.28 -7.18
CA LEU A 76 -10.40 7.35 -6.12
C LEU A 76 -8.98 7.65 -5.61
N GLU A 77 -8.07 8.12 -6.46
CA GLU A 77 -6.72 8.59 -6.04
C GLU A 77 -6.73 9.77 -5.06
N LEU A 78 -7.84 10.52 -4.99
CA LEU A 78 -7.98 11.72 -4.16
C LEU A 78 -8.78 11.47 -2.86
N LEU A 79 -9.17 10.22 -2.58
CA LEU A 79 -10.07 9.84 -1.48
C LEU A 79 -9.35 9.29 -0.24
#